data_AF-A0A4W6CV85-F1
#
_entry.id   AF-A0A4W6CV85-F1
#
_cell.length_a   1.000
_cell.length_b   1.000
_cell.length_c   1.000
_cell.angle_alpha   90.00
_cell.angle_beta   90.00
_cell.angle_gamma   90.00
#
_symmetry.space_group_name_H-M   'P 1'
#
loop_
_entity.id
_entity.type
_entity.pdbx_description
1 polymer ?
#
loop_
_entity_poly.entity_id
_entity_poly.type
_entity_poly.pdbx_seq_one_letter_code
_entity_poly.pdbx_strand_id
1 'polypeptide(L)'
;LQVSVFILSSMLLTHWSLMQEEEIQQGRWRRSPRDPNLPRTSRRNRKKTKSSRDCRLERKEMRVRDLGLGYDSDEIVLFKYCVGTCHTSRKNYDLALKTLLDNGSISGKMVSSHPCCRPTRYETVSFMDTQTTWQTIKWLSAANCSCVG
;
A
#
# COMPACT_ATOMS: atom_id res chain seq x y z
N LEU A 1 40.28 -10.93 -21.15
CA LEU A 1 38.93 -10.45 -20.76
C LEU A 1 37.88 -11.56 -20.65
N GLN A 2 38.03 -12.70 -21.33
CA GLN A 2 37.08 -13.82 -21.23
C GLN A 2 37.27 -14.69 -19.97
N VAL A 3 38.47 -14.70 -19.36
CA VAL A 3 38.78 -15.47 -18.13
C VAL A 3 38.18 -14.85 -16.86
N SER A 4 37.99 -13.52 -16.84
CA SER A 4 37.45 -12.80 -15.68
C SER A 4 35.93 -12.97 -15.49
N VAL A 5 35.19 -13.42 -16.51
CA VAL A 5 33.73 -13.63 -16.43
C VAL A 5 33.39 -14.97 -15.77
N PHE A 6 34.24 -15.99 -15.91
CA PHE A 6 34.00 -17.32 -15.33
C PHE A 6 34.20 -17.37 -13.80
N ILE A 7 35.02 -16.48 -13.23
CA ILE A 7 35.31 -16.47 -11.79
C ILE A 7 34.15 -15.85 -10.97
N LEU A 8 33.48 -14.83 -11.50
CA LEU A 8 32.35 -14.19 -10.80
C LEU A 8 31.08 -15.06 -10.85
N SER A 9 30.89 -15.87 -11.89
CA SER A 9 29.80 -16.85 -11.96
C SER A 9 29.98 -18.00 -10.95
N SER A 10 31.22 -18.36 -10.66
CA SER A 10 31.57 -19.45 -9.73
C SER A 10 31.40 -19.09 -8.24
N MET A 11 31.51 -17.81 -7.88
CA MET A 11 31.35 -17.35 -6.48
C MET A 11 29.89 -17.15 -6.03
N LEU A 12 28.94 -17.02 -6.97
CA LEU A 12 27.50 -16.90 -6.65
C LEU A 12 26.81 -18.27 -6.46
N LEU A 13 27.39 -19.34 -7.02
CA LEU A 13 26.87 -20.70 -6.88
C LEU A 13 27.33 -21.40 -5.59
N THR A 14 28.47 -21.00 -5.01
CA THR A 14 29.01 -21.64 -3.80
C THR A 14 28.44 -21.10 -2.49
N HIS A 15 27.89 -19.87 -2.47
CA HIS A 15 27.26 -19.32 -1.27
C HIS A 15 25.81 -19.80 -1.04
N TRP A 16 25.13 -20.31 -2.09
CA TRP A 16 23.76 -20.82 -1.98
C TRP A 16 23.68 -22.19 -1.27
N SER A 17 24.78 -22.95 -1.23
CA SER A 17 24.81 -24.32 -0.71
C SER A 17 25.15 -24.46 0.79
N LEU A 18 25.29 -23.37 1.56
CA LEU A 18 25.87 -23.43 2.92
C LEU A 18 24.94 -22.96 4.06
N MET A 19 23.63 -22.79 3.82
CA MET A 19 22.64 -22.49 4.87
C MET A 19 21.46 -23.48 4.93
N GLN A 20 21.55 -24.64 4.28
CA GLN A 20 20.47 -25.63 4.22
C GLN A 20 20.79 -26.90 5.04
N GLU A 21 21.35 -26.71 6.23
CA GLU A 21 21.73 -27.82 7.13
C GLU A 21 21.31 -27.53 8.59
N GLU A 22 20.03 -27.20 8.78
CA GLU A 22 19.41 -27.10 10.11
C GLU A 22 17.97 -27.63 10.13
N GLU A 23 17.75 -28.73 9.41
CA GLU A 23 16.58 -29.59 9.64
C GLU A 23 17.00 -30.70 10.60
N ILE A 24 16.12 -30.99 11.57
CA ILE A 24 16.07 -32.23 12.35
C ILE A 24 16.88 -32.22 13.66
N GLN A 25 16.36 -31.49 14.65
CA GLN A 25 16.26 -32.01 16.03
C GLN A 25 15.07 -31.38 16.76
N GLN A 26 13.89 -32.01 16.65
CA GLN A 26 12.95 -32.30 17.75
C GLN A 26 11.52 -32.41 17.23
N GLY A 27 11.21 -33.59 16.70
CA GLY A 27 9.82 -34.00 16.52
C GLY A 27 9.15 -34.19 17.89
N ARG A 28 7.97 -33.58 18.08
CA ARG A 28 6.89 -34.17 18.88
C ARG A 28 5.54 -33.53 18.61
N TRP A 29 4.94 -33.80 17.46
CA TRP A 29 3.47 -33.81 17.31
C TRP A 29 3.07 -34.88 16.29
N ARG A 30 3.05 -36.15 16.71
CA ARG A 30 2.33 -37.19 15.96
C ARG A 30 0.86 -36.79 15.90
N ARG A 31 0.33 -36.54 14.70
CA ARG A 31 -1.11 -36.46 14.46
C ARG A 31 -1.58 -37.80 13.88
N SER A 32 -2.64 -38.35 14.46
CA SER A 32 -3.23 -39.65 14.13
C SER A 32 -3.71 -39.76 12.67
N PRO A 33 -3.81 -40.97 12.11
CA PRO A 33 -4.37 -41.20 10.77
C PRO A 33 -5.81 -40.71 10.64
N ARG A 34 -6.17 -40.15 9.47
CA ARG A 34 -7.53 -39.69 9.14
C ARG A 34 -8.38 -40.86 8.62
N ASP A 35 -9.60 -40.94 9.14
CA ASP A 35 -10.66 -41.86 8.77
C ASP A 35 -11.14 -41.65 7.31
N PRO A 36 -11.31 -42.69 6.46
CA PRO A 36 -11.57 -42.51 5.02
C PRO A 36 -13.02 -42.10 4.66
N ASN A 37 -13.94 -42.05 5.62
CA ASN A 37 -15.39 -41.98 5.35
C ASN A 37 -16.09 -40.65 5.68
N LEU A 38 -15.40 -39.51 5.56
CA LEU A 38 -16.02 -38.18 5.76
C LEU A 38 -16.10 -37.40 4.44
N PRO A 39 -17.30 -37.26 3.83
CA PRO A 39 -17.49 -36.33 2.73
C PRO A 39 -17.68 -34.94 3.32
N ARG A 40 -16.79 -34.00 2.99
CA ARG A 40 -17.16 -32.59 2.76
C ARG A 40 -16.02 -31.83 2.14
N THR A 41 -16.22 -31.50 0.87
CA THR A 41 -15.49 -30.53 0.08
C THR A 41 -15.58 -29.16 0.75
N SER A 42 -14.69 -28.91 1.72
CA SER A 42 -14.40 -27.56 2.17
C SER A 42 -13.68 -26.85 1.03
N ARG A 43 -14.47 -26.31 0.10
CA ARG A 43 -14.07 -25.18 -0.75
C ARG A 43 -13.36 -24.21 0.18
N ARG A 44 -12.04 -24.19 0.09
CA ARG A 44 -11.19 -23.24 0.79
C ARG A 44 -11.67 -21.90 0.27
N ASN A 45 -12.58 -21.28 1.01
CA ASN A 45 -13.04 -19.93 0.78
C ASN A 45 -11.74 -19.13 0.75
N ARG A 46 -11.30 -18.81 -0.47
CA ARG A 46 -10.33 -17.76 -0.73
C ARG A 46 -11.00 -16.56 -0.10
N LYS A 47 -10.66 -16.30 1.18
CA LYS A 47 -11.03 -15.10 1.90
C LYS A 47 -10.63 -14.00 0.94
N LYS A 48 -11.61 -13.46 0.21
CA LYS A 48 -11.43 -12.30 -0.65
C LYS A 48 -10.72 -11.31 0.24
N THR A 49 -9.49 -11.01 -0.14
CA THR A 49 -8.54 -10.20 0.60
C THR A 49 -9.27 -8.99 1.12
N LYS A 50 -9.12 -8.75 2.42
CA LYS A 50 -9.61 -7.57 3.15
C LYS A 50 -8.88 -6.29 2.68
N SER A 51 -8.44 -6.23 1.43
CA SER A 51 -7.55 -5.20 0.86
C SER A 51 -8.29 -3.93 0.46
N SER A 52 -9.60 -3.82 0.72
CA SER A 52 -10.37 -2.62 0.38
C SER A 52 -10.21 -1.49 1.42
N ARG A 53 -9.44 -1.70 2.50
CA ARG A 53 -9.29 -0.71 3.59
C ARG A 53 -7.89 -0.14 3.76
N ASP A 54 -6.87 -0.74 3.15
CA ASP A 54 -5.50 -0.23 3.31
C ASP A 54 -5.25 0.99 2.41
N CYS A 55 -4.31 1.84 2.80
CA CYS A 55 -3.94 3.05 2.07
C CYS A 55 -3.47 2.71 0.64
N ARG A 56 -4.16 3.27 -0.35
CA ARG A 56 -3.91 3.00 -1.77
C ARG A 56 -4.28 4.19 -2.66
N LEU A 57 -3.85 4.08 -3.91
CA LEU A 57 -4.16 5.02 -4.97
C LEU A 57 -5.44 4.59 -5.70
N GLU A 58 -6.38 5.52 -5.87
CA GLU A 58 -7.58 5.36 -6.68
C GLU A 58 -7.58 6.39 -7.82
N ARG A 59 -8.43 6.17 -8.83
CA ARG A 59 -8.55 7.03 -10.00
C ARG A 59 -10.01 7.29 -10.35
N LYS A 60 -10.32 8.50 -10.79
CA LYS A 60 -11.67 8.90 -11.22
C LYS A 60 -11.59 9.92 -12.35
N GLU A 61 -12.40 9.72 -13.37
CA GLU A 61 -12.61 10.71 -14.44
C GLU A 61 -13.39 11.90 -13.88
N MET A 62 -12.87 13.10 -14.12
CA MET A 62 -13.46 14.36 -13.65
C MET A 62 -13.32 15.40 -14.75
N ARG A 63 -14.31 16.31 -14.86
CA ARG A 63 -14.12 17.52 -15.68
C ARG A 63 -13.17 18.47 -14.96
N VAL A 64 -12.37 19.21 -15.73
CA VAL A 64 -11.43 20.18 -15.17
C VAL A 64 -12.15 21.25 -14.33
N ARG A 65 -13.29 21.77 -14.80
CA ARG A 65 -14.07 22.77 -14.03
C ARG A 65 -14.58 22.26 -12.68
N ASP A 66 -14.84 20.97 -12.55
CA ASP A 66 -15.36 20.35 -11.32
C ASP A 66 -14.29 20.21 -10.23
N LEU A 67 -13.01 20.44 -10.57
CA LEU A 67 -11.90 20.42 -9.60
C LEU A 67 -11.88 21.68 -8.70
N GLY A 68 -12.65 22.72 -9.04
CA GLY A 68 -12.79 23.92 -8.20
C GLY A 68 -11.54 24.82 -8.17
N LEU A 69 -10.68 24.73 -9.19
CA LEU A 69 -9.42 25.50 -9.29
C LEU A 69 -9.55 26.79 -10.12
N GLY A 70 -10.77 27.15 -10.54
CA GLY A 70 -11.03 28.37 -11.32
C GLY A 70 -10.79 28.25 -12.82
N TYR A 71 -10.49 27.04 -13.33
CA TYR A 71 -10.39 26.79 -14.76
C TYR A 71 -11.75 26.46 -15.37
N ASP A 72 -12.12 27.17 -16.42
CA ASP A 72 -13.31 26.86 -17.21
C ASP A 72 -12.93 25.97 -18.40
N SER A 73 -13.04 24.65 -18.23
CA SER A 73 -12.86 23.66 -19.29
C SER A 73 -13.74 22.43 -19.04
N ASP A 74 -14.33 21.90 -20.13
CA ASP A 74 -15.10 20.67 -20.15
C ASP A 74 -14.25 19.41 -20.39
N GLU A 75 -12.92 19.56 -20.52
CA GLU A 75 -12.03 18.43 -20.71
C GLU A 75 -12.09 17.44 -19.53
N ILE A 76 -12.10 16.15 -19.84
CA ILE A 76 -12.15 15.07 -18.84
C ILE A 76 -10.72 14.60 -18.58
N VAL A 77 -10.29 14.73 -17.33
CA VAL A 77 -8.97 14.28 -16.87
C VAL A 77 -9.11 13.11 -15.91
N LEU A 78 -8.11 12.22 -15.92
CA LEU A 78 -8.03 11.11 -14.99
C LEU A 78 -7.37 11.55 -13.67
N PHE A 79 -8.20 11.95 -12.71
CA PHE A 79 -7.73 12.41 -11.40
C PHE A 79 -7.44 11.22 -10.47
N LYS A 80 -6.21 11.15 -9.96
CA LYS A 80 -5.77 10.12 -9.01
C LYS A 80 -5.71 10.69 -7.59
N TYR A 81 -6.16 9.92 -6.60
CA TYR A 81 -6.26 10.37 -5.21
C TYR A 81 -6.02 9.22 -4.22
N CYS A 82 -5.60 9.57 -3.01
CA CYS A 82 -5.29 8.59 -1.97
C CYS A 82 -6.50 8.31 -1.08
N VAL A 83 -6.78 7.03 -0.85
CA VAL A 83 -7.85 6.57 0.05
C VAL A 83 -7.40 5.39 0.88
N GLY A 84 -8.05 5.23 2.03
CA GLY A 84 -7.85 4.08 2.90
C GLY A 84 -7.40 4.48 4.30
N THR A 85 -7.17 3.44 5.10
CA THR A 85 -6.78 3.51 6.50
C THR A 85 -5.33 3.06 6.68
N CYS A 86 -4.71 3.51 7.76
CA CYS A 86 -3.30 3.24 8.08
C CYS A 86 -3.14 2.51 9.41
N HIS A 87 -4.05 1.58 9.72
CA HIS A 87 -4.02 0.84 10.99
C HIS A 87 -2.73 0.02 11.18
N THR A 88 -2.18 -0.52 10.09
CA THR A 88 -0.96 -1.33 10.08
C THR A 88 0.32 -0.51 10.24
N SER A 89 0.27 0.79 9.99
CA SER A 89 1.43 1.70 10.07
C SER A 89 1.52 2.47 11.38
N ARG A 90 0.68 2.15 12.36
CA ARG A 90 0.69 2.80 13.69
C ARG A 90 2.00 2.52 14.42
N LYS A 91 2.56 3.57 15.03
CA LYS A 91 3.74 3.51 15.91
C LYS A 91 3.31 3.52 17.38
N ASN A 92 4.26 3.29 18.28
CA ASN A 92 4.02 3.37 19.74
C ASN A 92 3.46 4.74 20.15
N TYR A 93 3.88 5.82 19.49
CA TYR A 93 3.33 7.16 19.68
C TYR A 93 1.81 7.18 19.45
N ASP A 94 1.34 6.65 18.33
CA ASP A 94 -0.10 6.62 17.97
C ASP A 94 -0.93 5.80 18.98
N LEU A 95 -0.35 4.71 19.49
CA LEU A 95 -0.98 3.86 20.49
C LEU A 95 -1.10 4.56 21.85
N ALA A 96 -0.01 5.20 22.29
CA ALA A 96 0.00 5.96 23.54
C ALA A 96 -0.94 7.17 23.45
N LEU A 97 -0.87 7.93 22.36
CA LEU A 97 -1.72 9.08 22.10
C LEU A 97 -3.20 8.69 22.08
N LYS A 98 -3.55 7.58 21.42
CA LYS A 98 -4.91 7.05 21.47
C LYS A 98 -5.37 6.80 22.91
N THR A 99 -4.55 6.15 23.72
CA THR A 99 -4.88 5.87 25.13
C THR A 99 -5.06 7.16 25.94
N LEU A 100 -4.19 8.14 25.75
CA LEU A 100 -4.26 9.44 26.44
C LEU A 100 -5.51 10.24 26.05
N LEU A 101 -5.92 10.17 24.78
CA LEU A 101 -7.15 10.77 24.27
C LEU A 101 -8.39 10.06 24.82
N ASP A 102 -8.41 8.73 24.80
CA ASP A 102 -9.51 7.92 25.31
C ASP A 102 -9.69 8.13 26.83
N ASN A 103 -8.60 8.33 27.58
CA ASN A 103 -8.61 8.62 29.00
C ASN A 103 -8.92 10.10 29.34
N GLY A 104 -9.04 10.97 28.34
CA GLY A 104 -9.27 12.41 28.55
C GLY A 104 -8.08 13.17 29.13
N SER A 105 -6.89 12.56 29.17
CA SER A 105 -5.65 13.21 29.62
C SER A 105 -5.17 14.29 28.65
N ILE A 106 -5.60 14.22 27.39
CA ILE A 106 -5.34 15.22 26.35
C ILE A 106 -6.68 15.58 25.71
N SER A 107 -6.94 16.88 25.51
CA SER A 107 -8.16 17.33 24.83
C SER A 107 -8.13 16.95 23.35
N GLY A 108 -9.02 16.06 22.91
CA GLY A 108 -9.00 15.47 21.57
C GLY A 108 -9.43 16.36 20.40
N LYS A 109 -9.58 17.67 20.59
CA LYS A 109 -10.06 18.57 19.53
C LYS A 109 -9.01 18.91 18.47
N MET A 110 -7.74 18.55 18.66
CA MET A 110 -6.64 19.03 17.80
C MET A 110 -5.61 17.98 17.37
N VAL A 111 -5.76 16.69 17.72
CA VAL A 111 -4.71 15.70 17.45
C VAL A 111 -5.27 14.45 16.75
N SER A 112 -4.71 14.12 15.58
CA SER A 112 -4.97 12.84 14.91
C SER A 112 -4.26 11.72 15.67
N SER A 113 -5.01 10.71 16.08
CA SER A 113 -4.46 9.56 16.80
C SER A 113 -3.87 8.49 15.89
N HIS A 114 -4.04 8.59 14.56
CA HIS A 114 -3.54 7.62 13.58
C HIS A 114 -2.90 8.32 12.38
N PRO A 115 -1.97 7.63 11.68
CA PRO A 115 -1.43 8.12 10.42
C PRO A 115 -2.54 8.29 9.37
N CYS A 116 -2.38 9.29 8.51
CA CYS A 116 -3.29 9.60 7.41
C CYS A 116 -2.75 9.04 6.09
N CYS A 117 -3.65 8.57 5.23
CA CYS A 117 -3.28 8.17 3.87
C CYS A 117 -3.14 9.42 3.00
N ARG A 118 -1.92 9.79 2.61
CA ARG A 118 -1.63 11.01 1.84
C ARG A 118 -0.76 10.73 0.62
N PRO A 119 -0.81 11.60 -0.40
CA PRO A 119 0.09 11.49 -1.54
C PRO A 119 1.53 11.78 -1.11
N THR A 120 2.48 10.96 -1.55
CA THR A 120 3.93 11.19 -1.38
C THR A 120 4.58 11.74 -2.64
N ARG A 121 3.91 11.61 -3.78
CA ARG A 121 4.31 12.14 -5.08
C ARG A 121 3.07 12.57 -5.86
N TYR A 122 3.26 13.49 -6.80
CA TYR A 122 2.19 14.02 -7.63
C TYR A 122 2.59 14.02 -9.11
N GLU A 123 1.58 14.03 -9.95
CA GLU A 123 1.63 14.16 -11.40
C GLU A 123 1.05 15.52 -11.81
N THR A 124 1.57 16.03 -12.91
CA THR A 124 1.06 17.24 -13.59
C THR A 124 -0.05 16.83 -14.55
N VAL A 125 -1.06 17.69 -14.71
CA VAL A 125 -2.16 17.50 -15.66
C VAL A 125 -2.19 18.69 -16.61
N SER A 126 -2.29 18.41 -17.91
CA SER A 126 -2.41 19.40 -18.97
C SER A 126 -3.73 19.18 -19.72
N PHE A 127 -4.38 20.28 -20.09
CA PHE A 127 -5.69 20.31 -20.76
C PHE A 127 -5.81 21.62 -21.58
N MET A 128 -6.77 21.69 -22.49
CA MET A 128 -7.14 22.91 -23.21
C MET A 128 -8.31 23.61 -22.51
N ASP A 129 -8.24 24.95 -22.42
CA ASP A 129 -9.34 25.78 -21.95
C ASP A 129 -10.36 26.09 -23.06
N THR A 130 -11.43 26.82 -22.71
CA THR A 130 -12.47 27.27 -23.66
C THR A 130 -11.94 28.18 -24.77
N GLN A 131 -10.76 28.79 -24.59
CA GLN A 131 -10.08 29.62 -25.59
C GLN A 131 -9.07 28.83 -26.42
N THR A 132 -9.11 27.50 -26.36
CA THR A 132 -8.18 26.60 -27.07
C THR A 132 -6.71 26.80 -26.70
N THR A 133 -6.44 27.32 -25.50
CA THR A 133 -5.10 27.50 -24.98
C THR A 133 -4.73 26.34 -24.07
N TRP A 134 -3.51 25.82 -24.22
CA TRP A 134 -2.98 24.77 -23.36
C TRP A 134 -2.67 25.31 -21.97
N GLN A 135 -3.27 24.70 -20.96
CA GLN A 135 -3.02 24.95 -19.55
C GLN A 135 -2.34 23.75 -18.92
N THR A 136 -1.58 23.97 -17.85
CA THR A 136 -0.85 22.91 -17.15
C THR A 136 -0.84 23.18 -15.65
N ILE A 137 -1.40 22.26 -14.88
CA ILE A 137 -1.47 22.34 -13.42
C ILE A 137 -0.50 21.31 -12.83
N LYS A 138 0.55 21.81 -12.19
CA LYS A 138 1.53 20.98 -11.48
C LYS A 138 0.96 20.51 -10.15
N TRP A 139 1.40 19.33 -9.70
CA TRP A 139 1.07 18.76 -8.39
C TRP A 139 -0.44 18.52 -8.16
N LEU A 140 -1.18 18.22 -9.22
CA LEU A 140 -2.64 18.07 -9.15
C LEU A 140 -3.06 16.66 -8.74
N SER A 141 -2.55 15.66 -9.46
CA SER A 141 -3.00 14.26 -9.35
C SER A 141 -2.01 13.45 -8.51
N ALA A 142 -2.46 12.56 -7.63
CA ALA A 142 -1.55 11.74 -6.83
C ALA A 142 -0.83 10.69 -7.69
N ALA A 143 0.49 10.55 -7.52
CA ALA A 143 1.29 9.52 -8.20
C ALA A 143 1.51 8.28 -7.32
N ASN A 144 1.58 8.48 -5.99
CA ASN A 144 1.79 7.42 -5.02
C ASN A 144 1.18 7.81 -3.67
N CYS A 145 0.75 6.82 -2.88
CA CYS A 145 0.12 7.00 -1.57
C CYS A 145 0.91 6.28 -0.50
N SER A 146 1.01 6.89 0.68
CA SER A 146 1.58 6.25 1.87
C SER A 146 0.92 6.74 3.14
N CYS A 147 1.10 5.98 4.20
CA CYS A 147 0.71 6.35 5.55
C CYS A 147 1.74 7.30 6.15
N VAL A 148 1.32 8.54 6.40
CA VAL A 148 2.13 9.59 7.02
C VAL A 148 1.51 9.98 8.35
N GLY A 149 2.34 10.10 9.39
CA GLY A 149 1.97 10.47 10.74
C GLY A 149 2.90 11.52 11.29
#